data_AF-A0A103YBH4-F1
#
_entry.id   AF-A0A103YBH4-F1
#
_cell.length_a   1.000
_cell.length_b   1.000
_cell.length_c   1.000
_cell.angle_alpha   90.00
_cell.angle_beta   90.00
_cell.angle_gamma   90.00
#
_symmetry.space_group_name_H-M   'P 1'
#
loop_
_entity.id
_entity.type
_entity.pdbx_description
1 polymer ?
#
loop_
_entity_poly.entity_id
_entity_poly.type
_entity_poly.pdbx_seq_one_letter_code
_entity_poly.pdbx_strand_id
1 'polypeptide(L)'
;MKFGKTFRIKISIIMPQWEGECMSYKDLKKQLNLGDPFSRDEGFRQLLKNELEKINDFFLRKEGEYMSRFQELKGVVADINSSEDTTQLTKELLQFHNKLVLLLHYNVLNCDGFLKIIKKHRKKTGRSFSLSFMEGDDEQLYFIAHSLNELFAECEEILRQL
;
A
#
# COMPACT_ATOMS: atom_id res chain seq x y z
N MET A 1 10.44 -21.89 0.12
CA MET A 1 10.38 -20.47 0.55
C MET A 1 9.25 -20.24 1.55
N LYS A 2 9.54 -19.52 2.64
CA LYS A 2 8.60 -19.18 3.74
C LYS A 2 7.78 -17.89 3.50
N PHE A 3 7.97 -17.21 2.36
CA PHE A 3 7.41 -15.89 2.06
C PHE A 3 5.93 -15.74 2.44
N GLY A 4 5.03 -16.60 1.95
CA GLY A 4 3.59 -16.46 2.23
C GLY A 4 3.22 -16.53 3.72
N LYS A 5 4.03 -17.24 4.55
CA LYS A 5 3.86 -17.22 6.02
C LYS A 5 4.36 -15.89 6.59
N THR A 6 5.55 -15.45 6.18
CA THR A 6 6.14 -14.17 6.60
C THR A 6 5.27 -12.98 6.23
N PHE A 7 4.72 -12.97 5.02
CA PHE A 7 3.83 -11.94 4.50
C PHE A 7 2.61 -11.76 5.41
N ARG A 8 1.91 -12.86 5.71
CA ARG A 8 0.77 -12.84 6.64
C ARG A 8 1.17 -12.37 8.03
N ILE A 9 2.26 -12.91 8.58
CA ILE A 9 2.73 -12.52 9.92
C ILE A 9 3.03 -11.01 9.98
N LYS A 10 3.67 -10.46 8.95
CA LYS A 10 3.93 -9.01 8.87
C LYS A 10 2.64 -8.20 8.85
N ILE A 11 1.62 -8.63 8.08
CA ILE A 11 0.31 -7.96 8.07
C ILE A 11 -0.31 -7.96 9.46
N SER A 12 -0.40 -9.12 10.11
CA SER A 12 -1.05 -9.25 11.41
C SER A 12 -0.32 -8.47 12.53
N ILE A 13 0.99 -8.26 12.41
CA ILE A 13 1.78 -7.50 13.40
C ILE A 13 1.75 -6.00 13.11
N ILE A 14 1.98 -5.60 11.85
CA ILE A 14 2.18 -4.19 11.49
C ILE A 14 0.84 -3.47 11.33
N MET A 15 -0.16 -4.14 10.74
CA MET A 15 -1.44 -3.55 10.34
C MET A 15 -2.60 -4.53 10.50
N PRO A 16 -2.87 -5.00 11.74
CA PRO A 16 -3.96 -5.94 11.99
C PRO A 16 -5.32 -5.41 11.50
N GLN A 17 -5.55 -4.09 11.60
CA GLN A 17 -6.78 -3.45 11.14
C GLN A 17 -6.99 -3.46 9.61
N TRP A 18 -5.94 -3.71 8.82
CA TRP A 18 -5.99 -3.70 7.35
C TRP A 18 -5.75 -5.08 6.74
N GLU A 19 -5.88 -6.16 7.54
CA GLU A 19 -5.59 -7.51 7.06
C GLU A 19 -6.47 -7.92 5.87
N GLY A 20 -7.75 -7.56 5.87
CA GLY A 20 -8.68 -7.83 4.75
C GLY A 20 -8.38 -7.03 3.48
N GLU A 21 -7.72 -5.89 3.64
CA GLU A 21 -7.40 -4.95 2.56
C GLU A 21 -6.07 -5.29 1.88
N CYS A 22 -5.27 -6.16 2.49
CA CYS A 22 -4.01 -6.64 1.92
C CYS A 22 -4.24 -7.75 0.89
N MET A 23 -3.25 -7.99 0.05
CA MET A 23 -3.28 -9.06 -0.95
C MET A 23 -3.53 -10.45 -0.32
N SER A 24 -4.48 -11.22 -0.86
CA SER A 24 -4.60 -12.64 -0.53
C SER A 24 -3.55 -13.50 -1.25
N TYR A 25 -2.30 -13.45 -0.76
CA TYR A 25 -1.20 -14.26 -1.29
C TYR A 25 -1.50 -15.78 -1.21
N LYS A 26 -2.31 -16.19 -0.23
CA LYS A 26 -2.71 -17.59 -0.05
C LYS A 26 -3.56 -18.06 -1.23
N ASP A 27 -4.57 -17.28 -1.63
CA ASP A 27 -5.53 -17.71 -2.64
C ASP A 27 -4.94 -17.66 -4.04
N LEU A 28 -4.15 -16.63 -4.34
CA LEU A 28 -3.34 -16.59 -5.56
C LEU A 28 -2.41 -17.81 -5.68
N LYS A 29 -1.77 -18.22 -4.57
CA LYS A 29 -0.92 -19.41 -4.56
C LYS A 29 -1.72 -20.70 -4.76
N LYS A 30 -2.95 -20.79 -4.22
CA LYS A 30 -3.83 -21.94 -4.47
C LYS A 30 -4.22 -22.03 -5.94
N GLN A 31 -4.59 -20.90 -6.55
CA GLN A 31 -4.94 -20.84 -7.98
C GLN A 31 -3.80 -21.36 -8.86
N LEU A 32 -2.55 -20.97 -8.56
CA LEU A 32 -1.37 -21.49 -9.26
C LEU A 32 -1.19 -23.01 -9.14
N ASN A 33 -1.83 -23.68 -8.19
CA ASN A 33 -1.73 -25.12 -7.97
C ASN A 33 -2.81 -25.95 -8.67
N LEU A 34 -3.76 -25.33 -9.37
CA LEU A 34 -4.74 -26.07 -10.17
C LEU A 34 -4.08 -26.88 -11.27
N GLY A 35 -4.61 -28.08 -11.56
CA GLY A 35 -4.03 -29.01 -12.53
C GLY A 35 -4.14 -28.52 -13.98
N ASP A 36 -5.30 -27.98 -14.35
CA ASP A 36 -5.58 -27.48 -15.70
C ASP A 36 -4.80 -26.17 -16.00
N PRO A 37 -3.91 -26.15 -17.01
CA PRO A 37 -3.10 -24.97 -17.31
C PRO A 37 -3.91 -23.74 -17.73
N PHE A 38 -5.02 -23.93 -18.46
CA PHE A 38 -5.83 -22.81 -18.96
C PHE A 38 -6.59 -22.13 -17.82
N SER A 39 -7.37 -22.89 -17.04
CA SER A 39 -8.09 -22.40 -15.86
C SER A 39 -7.14 -21.82 -14.81
N ARG A 40 -5.95 -22.43 -14.64
CA ARG A 40 -4.90 -21.89 -13.76
C ARG A 40 -4.49 -20.48 -14.19
N ASP A 41 -4.07 -20.31 -15.45
CA ASP A 41 -3.51 -19.05 -15.93
C ASP A 41 -4.58 -17.95 -15.97
N GLU A 42 -5.77 -18.26 -16.48
CA GLU A 42 -6.86 -17.30 -16.58
C GLU A 42 -7.38 -16.89 -15.20
N GLY A 43 -7.68 -17.86 -14.33
CA GLY A 43 -8.12 -17.55 -12.97
C GLY A 43 -7.03 -16.85 -12.15
N PHE A 44 -5.75 -17.11 -12.42
CA PHE A 44 -4.67 -16.37 -11.76
C PHE A 44 -4.63 -14.91 -12.20
N ARG A 45 -4.82 -14.62 -13.49
CA ARG A 45 -4.90 -13.25 -14.01
C ARG A 45 -6.08 -12.50 -13.39
N GLN A 46 -7.27 -13.12 -13.39
CA GLN A 46 -8.46 -12.49 -12.83
C GLN A 46 -8.32 -12.21 -11.34
N LEU A 47 -7.84 -13.19 -10.55
CA LEU A 47 -7.60 -12.96 -9.12
C LEU A 47 -6.55 -11.89 -8.88
N LEU A 48 -5.47 -11.85 -9.67
CA LEU A 48 -4.41 -10.85 -9.52
C LEU A 48 -4.93 -9.45 -9.83
N LYS A 49 -5.80 -9.32 -10.83
CA LYS A 49 -6.48 -8.06 -11.18
C LYS A 49 -7.38 -7.59 -10.04
N ASN A 50 -8.25 -8.46 -9.53
CA ASN A 50 -9.15 -8.10 -8.43
C ASN A 50 -8.39 -7.68 -7.16
N GLU A 51 -7.28 -8.36 -6.84
CA GLU A 51 -6.44 -7.97 -5.70
C GLU A 51 -5.77 -6.61 -5.93
N LEU A 52 -5.36 -6.29 -7.17
CA LEU A 52 -4.78 -5.00 -7.52
C LEU A 52 -5.81 -3.87 -7.37
N GLU A 53 -7.00 -4.03 -7.94
CA GLU A 53 -8.10 -3.06 -7.82
C GLU A 53 -8.44 -2.79 -6.36
N LYS A 54 -8.62 -3.84 -5.55
CA LYS A 54 -8.87 -3.71 -4.11
C LYS A 54 -7.79 -2.90 -3.38
N ILE A 55 -6.51 -3.19 -3.65
CA ILE A 55 -5.39 -2.54 -2.99
C ILE A 55 -5.29 -1.07 -3.40
N ASN A 56 -5.49 -0.78 -4.70
CA ASN A 56 -5.48 0.58 -5.22
C ASN A 56 -6.65 1.40 -4.65
N ASP A 57 -7.86 0.84 -4.61
CA ASP A 57 -9.05 1.48 -4.04
C ASP A 57 -8.84 1.82 -2.56
N PHE A 58 -8.32 0.86 -1.77
CA PHE A 58 -8.01 1.08 -0.37
C PHE A 58 -6.97 2.19 -0.19
N PHE A 59 -5.89 2.13 -0.97
CA PHE A 59 -4.79 3.07 -0.88
C PHE A 59 -5.24 4.49 -1.22
N LEU A 60 -5.87 4.69 -2.37
CA LEU A 60 -6.32 6.01 -2.85
C LEU A 60 -7.31 6.64 -1.88
N ARG A 61 -8.21 5.84 -1.30
CA ARG A 61 -9.12 6.32 -0.26
C ARG A 61 -8.35 6.79 0.97
N LYS A 62 -7.36 6.01 1.45
CA LYS A 62 -6.56 6.40 2.61
C LYS A 62 -5.66 7.61 2.37
N GLU A 63 -5.08 7.69 1.18
CA GLU A 63 -4.33 8.86 0.75
C GLU A 63 -5.22 10.11 0.74
N GLY A 64 -6.44 10.03 0.19
CA GLY A 64 -7.40 11.12 0.22
C GLY A 64 -7.77 11.55 1.65
N GLU A 65 -8.05 10.60 2.54
CA GLU A 65 -8.29 10.88 3.97
C GLU A 65 -7.09 11.60 4.62
N TYR A 66 -5.86 11.20 4.27
CA TYR A 66 -4.64 11.78 4.83
C TYR A 66 -4.32 13.15 4.25
N MET A 67 -4.51 13.37 2.95
CA MET A 67 -4.38 14.69 2.33
C MET A 67 -5.32 15.71 2.98
N SER A 68 -6.60 15.36 3.15
CA SER A 68 -7.58 16.23 3.79
C SER A 68 -7.14 16.57 5.22
N ARG A 69 -6.75 15.55 6.01
CA ARG A 69 -6.30 15.77 7.39
C ARG A 69 -5.03 16.61 7.47
N PHE A 70 -4.11 16.45 6.53
CA PHE A 70 -2.87 17.23 6.50
C PHE A 70 -3.13 18.70 6.20
N GLN A 71 -4.07 19.00 5.31
CA GLN A 71 -4.49 20.38 5.03
C GLN A 71 -5.13 21.05 6.25
N GLU A 72 -5.97 20.32 7.00
CA GLU A 72 -6.52 20.83 8.28
C GLU A 72 -5.40 21.15 9.29
N LEU A 73 -4.44 20.23 9.45
CA LEU A 73 -3.32 20.42 10.37
C LEU A 73 -2.45 21.62 9.97
N LYS A 74 -2.20 21.81 8.67
CA LYS A 74 -1.51 22.99 8.14
C LYS A 74 -2.21 24.30 8.47
N GLY A 75 -3.54 24.34 8.37
CA GLY A 75 -4.33 25.51 8.76
C GLY A 75 -4.09 25.88 10.22
N VAL A 76 -4.14 24.88 11.12
CA VAL A 76 -3.87 25.09 12.54
C VAL A 76 -2.44 25.55 12.80
N VAL A 77 -1.44 24.99 12.10
CA VAL A 77 -0.03 25.45 12.19
C VAL A 77 0.11 26.92 11.82
N ALA A 78 -0.57 27.36 10.75
CA ALA A 78 -0.46 28.73 10.25
C ALA A 78 -1.09 29.77 11.20
N ASP A 79 -2.09 29.36 11.98
CA ASP A 79 -2.82 30.24 12.91
C ASP A 79 -2.16 30.34 14.30
N ILE A 80 -1.12 29.54 14.58
CA ILE A 80 -0.41 29.56 15.87
C ILE A 80 0.38 30.86 16.04
N ASN A 81 0.19 31.49 17.19
CA ASN A 81 1.02 32.60 17.63
C ASN A 81 2.31 32.08 18.27
N SER A 82 3.42 32.80 18.07
CA SER A 82 4.78 32.41 18.51
C SER A 82 4.98 32.21 20.03
N SER A 83 3.95 32.43 20.85
CA SER A 83 3.96 32.23 22.31
C SER A 83 3.10 31.06 22.80
N GLU A 84 2.42 30.34 21.91
CA GLU A 84 1.43 29.32 22.27
C GLU A 84 2.08 27.94 22.47
N ASP A 85 1.57 27.14 23.41
CA ASP A 85 2.09 25.79 23.69
C ASP A 85 1.77 24.84 22.52
N THR A 86 2.76 24.58 21.66
CA THR A 86 2.65 23.73 20.47
C THR A 86 2.68 22.24 20.77
N THR A 87 2.77 21.83 22.06
CA THR A 87 2.93 20.42 22.46
C THR A 87 1.81 19.53 21.93
N GLN A 88 0.56 20.00 22.01
CA GLN A 88 -0.59 19.22 21.56
C GLN A 88 -0.58 19.04 20.03
N LEU A 89 -0.27 20.10 19.27
CA LEU A 89 -0.18 20.03 17.82
C LEU A 89 0.97 19.12 17.37
N THR A 90 2.13 19.22 18.03
CA THR A 90 3.28 18.35 17.76
C THR A 90 2.90 16.89 17.94
N LYS A 91 2.16 16.56 19.01
CA LYS A 91 1.65 15.20 19.24
C LYS A 91 0.70 14.75 18.12
N GLU A 92 -0.19 15.61 17.66
CA GLU A 92 -1.10 15.29 16.55
C GLU A 92 -0.39 15.07 15.23
N LEU A 93 0.62 15.89 14.91
CA LEU A 93 1.46 15.74 13.72
C LEU A 93 2.30 14.47 13.77
N LEU A 94 2.88 14.12 14.93
CA LEU A 94 3.60 12.85 15.11
C LEU A 94 2.67 11.64 14.95
N GLN A 95 1.45 11.71 15.48
CA GLN A 95 0.44 10.67 15.27
C GLN A 95 0.02 10.56 13.79
N PHE A 96 -0.09 11.68 13.10
CA PHE A 96 -0.37 11.72 11.67
C PHE A 96 0.78 11.12 10.85
N HIS A 97 2.03 11.49 11.15
CA HIS A 97 3.22 10.90 10.54
C HIS A 97 3.25 9.38 10.69
N ASN A 98 2.97 8.85 11.89
CA ASN A 98 2.89 7.40 12.11
C ASN A 98 1.83 6.72 11.23
N LYS A 99 0.70 7.39 10.93
CA LYS A 99 -0.31 6.89 10.00
C LYS A 99 0.20 6.88 8.56
N LEU A 100 0.95 7.90 8.12
CA LEU A 100 1.61 7.92 6.82
C LEU A 100 2.62 6.76 6.69
N VAL A 101 3.47 6.55 7.70
CA VAL A 101 4.44 5.43 7.76
C VAL A 101 3.71 4.09 7.60
N LEU A 102 2.57 3.93 8.26
CA LEU A 102 1.78 2.71 8.18
C LEU A 102 1.25 2.44 6.76
N LEU A 103 0.74 3.47 6.07
CA LEU A 103 0.26 3.35 4.69
C LEU A 103 1.41 3.08 3.69
N LEU A 104 2.58 3.64 3.94
CA LEU A 104 3.79 3.31 3.18
C LEU A 104 4.18 1.84 3.34
N HIS A 105 4.17 1.33 4.57
CA HIS A 105 4.41 -0.10 4.83
C HIS A 105 3.38 -0.98 4.12
N TYR A 106 2.12 -0.55 4.05
CA TYR A 106 1.04 -1.26 3.36
C TYR A 106 1.37 -1.37 1.87
N ASN A 107 1.73 -0.26 1.22
CA ASN A 107 2.09 -0.24 -0.19
C ASN A 107 3.30 -1.15 -0.47
N VAL A 108 4.41 -0.95 0.25
CA VAL A 108 5.64 -1.72 0.05
C VAL A 108 5.40 -3.21 0.21
N LEU A 109 4.64 -3.60 1.24
CA LEU A 109 4.36 -5.01 1.50
C LEU A 109 3.53 -5.62 0.36
N ASN A 110 2.45 -4.97 -0.05
CA ASN A 110 1.60 -5.45 -1.14
C ASN A 110 2.35 -5.53 -2.48
N CYS A 111 3.17 -4.53 -2.81
CA CYS A 111 4.05 -4.54 -3.98
C CYS A 111 5.01 -5.75 -3.98
N ASP A 112 5.67 -6.04 -2.86
CA ASP A 112 6.52 -7.25 -2.75
C ASP A 112 5.67 -8.52 -2.93
N GLY A 113 4.44 -8.54 -2.40
CA GLY A 113 3.45 -9.60 -2.65
C GLY A 113 3.23 -9.86 -4.14
N PHE A 114 2.93 -8.81 -4.92
CA PHE A 114 2.74 -8.88 -6.37
C PHE A 114 3.99 -9.40 -7.09
N LEU A 115 5.15 -8.81 -6.81
CA LEU A 115 6.41 -9.22 -7.45
C LEU A 115 6.74 -10.69 -7.17
N LYS A 116 6.53 -11.15 -5.93
CA LYS A 116 6.81 -12.54 -5.54
C LYS A 116 5.82 -13.51 -6.17
N ILE A 117 4.54 -13.16 -6.28
CA ILE A 117 3.54 -14.07 -6.85
C ILE A 117 3.66 -14.16 -8.38
N ILE A 118 3.94 -13.05 -9.06
CA ILE A 118 4.23 -13.03 -10.50
C ILE A 118 5.50 -13.85 -10.78
N LYS A 119 6.57 -13.66 -10.00
CA LYS A 119 7.78 -14.47 -10.11
C LYS A 119 7.51 -15.96 -9.88
N LYS A 120 6.57 -16.30 -8.99
CA LYS A 120 6.15 -17.69 -8.75
C LYS A 120 5.39 -18.26 -9.94
N HIS A 121 4.47 -17.50 -10.55
CA HIS A 121 3.76 -17.89 -11.76
C HIS A 121 4.76 -18.21 -12.89
N ARG A 122 5.65 -17.26 -13.22
CA ARG A 122 6.69 -17.42 -14.26
C ARG A 122 7.53 -18.68 -14.07
N LYS A 123 7.97 -18.95 -12.83
CA LYS A 123 8.74 -20.15 -12.49
C LYS A 123 7.96 -21.45 -12.67
N LYS A 124 6.64 -21.42 -12.51
CA LYS A 124 5.80 -22.62 -12.54
C LYS A 124 5.29 -22.95 -13.94
N THR A 125 5.04 -21.93 -14.75
CA THR A 125 4.50 -22.09 -16.11
C THR A 125 5.59 -22.08 -17.18
N GLY A 126 6.78 -21.56 -16.87
CA GLY A 126 7.85 -21.35 -17.84
C GLY A 126 7.55 -20.24 -18.86
N ARG A 127 6.41 -19.55 -18.71
CA ARG A 127 5.95 -18.50 -19.62
C ARG A 127 6.25 -17.13 -19.04
N SER A 128 6.49 -16.16 -19.92
CA SER A 128 6.45 -14.75 -19.52
C SER A 128 5.03 -14.42 -19.05
N PHE A 129 4.93 -13.78 -17.89
CA PHE A 129 3.66 -13.22 -17.44
C PHE A 129 3.58 -11.79 -17.96
N SER A 130 2.81 -11.60 -19.02
CA SER A 130 2.42 -10.26 -19.50
C SER A 130 1.40 -9.67 -18.54
N LEU A 131 1.66 -8.44 -18.12
CA LEU A 131 0.75 -7.61 -17.35
C LEU A 131 -0.16 -6.79 -18.26
N SER A 132 -0.41 -7.20 -19.51
CA SER A 132 -1.26 -6.46 -20.45
C SER A 132 -2.71 -6.24 -19.98
N PHE A 133 -3.19 -6.90 -18.92
CA PHE A 133 -4.48 -6.53 -18.28
C PHE A 133 -4.35 -5.33 -17.31
N MET A 134 -3.12 -4.86 -17.07
CA MET A 134 -2.78 -3.53 -16.58
C MET A 134 -2.73 -2.50 -17.74
N GLU A 135 -3.21 -2.84 -18.95
CA GLU A 135 -3.51 -1.83 -19.98
C GLU A 135 -4.56 -0.87 -19.42
N GLY A 136 -4.05 0.27 -18.97
CA GLY A 136 -4.67 1.23 -18.07
C GLY A 136 -3.53 1.88 -17.31
N ASP A 137 -2.73 2.65 -18.06
CA ASP A 137 -1.54 3.41 -17.68
C ASP A 137 -0.65 2.74 -16.62
N ASP A 138 0.56 2.32 -17.04
CA ASP A 138 1.68 1.76 -16.24
C ASP A 138 2.11 2.61 -15.01
N GLU A 139 1.30 3.58 -14.61
CA GLU A 139 1.48 4.53 -13.52
C GLU A 139 0.78 4.10 -12.21
N GLN A 140 -0.16 3.15 -12.20
CA GLN A 140 -0.96 2.89 -10.97
C GLN A 140 -0.13 2.44 -9.75
N LEU A 141 1.00 1.75 -9.93
CA LEU A 141 1.87 1.35 -8.80
C LEU A 141 2.92 2.42 -8.44
N TYR A 142 3.24 3.33 -9.37
CA TYR A 142 4.27 4.36 -9.21
C TYR A 142 3.68 5.68 -8.71
N PHE A 143 2.52 6.08 -9.23
CA PHE A 143 1.80 7.30 -8.84
C PHE A 143 1.40 7.25 -7.35
N ILE A 144 0.87 6.11 -6.91
CA ILE A 144 0.53 5.79 -5.51
C ILE A 144 1.71 6.03 -4.56
N ALA A 145 2.95 5.70 -4.96
CA ALA A 145 4.11 5.90 -4.09
C ALA A 145 4.61 7.36 -4.08
N HIS A 146 4.37 8.13 -5.14
CA HIS A 146 4.94 9.46 -5.30
C HIS A 146 4.28 10.51 -4.40
N SER A 147 2.94 10.59 -4.42
CA SER A 147 2.13 11.51 -3.63
C SER A 147 2.30 11.32 -2.11
N LEU A 148 2.47 10.08 -1.63
CA LEU A 148 2.78 9.85 -0.22
C LEU A 148 4.16 10.34 0.20
N ASN A 149 5.16 10.26 -0.68
CA ASN A 149 6.51 10.73 -0.35
C ASN A 149 6.53 12.26 -0.21
N GLU A 150 5.75 12.97 -1.02
CA GLU A 150 5.58 14.43 -0.90
C GLU A 150 4.90 14.80 0.42
N LEU A 151 3.79 14.14 0.77
CA LEU A 151 3.13 14.32 2.07
C LEU A 151 4.06 14.04 3.25
N PHE A 152 4.94 13.04 3.12
CA PHE A 152 5.94 12.73 4.14
C PHE A 152 6.96 13.85 4.31
N ALA A 153 7.56 14.30 3.22
CA ALA A 153 8.59 15.32 3.23
C ALA A 153 8.05 16.63 3.81
N GLU A 154 6.83 17.01 3.42
CA GLU A 154 6.18 18.21 3.95
C GLU A 154 5.81 18.07 5.44
N CYS A 155 5.33 16.89 5.86
CA CYS A 155 5.01 16.66 7.27
C CYS A 155 6.26 16.71 8.16
N GLU A 156 7.40 16.17 7.69
CA GLU A 156 8.67 16.26 8.40
C GLU A 156 9.17 17.68 8.51
N GLU A 157 8.99 18.50 7.46
CA GLU A 157 9.43 19.88 7.47
C GLU A 157 8.63 20.73 8.46
N ILE A 158 7.30 20.56 8.52
CA ILE A 158 6.45 21.22 9.53
C ILE A 158 6.88 20.82 10.95
N LEU A 159 7.16 19.53 11.18
CA LEU A 159 7.63 19.06 12.48
C LEU A 159 8.99 19.63 12.90
N ARG A 160 9.85 20.06 11.97
CA ARG A 160 11.12 20.72 12.28
C ARG A 160 10.95 22.21 12.63
N GLN A 161 9.86 22.82 12.17
CA GLN A 161 9.58 24.25 12.31
C GLN A 161 8.78 24.61 13.57
N LEU A 162 8.09 23.61 14.15
CA LEU A 162 7.37 23.69 15.43
C LEU A 162 8.28 23.44 16.64
#